data_AF-A0A945LWS0-F1
#
_entry.id   AF-A0A945LWS0-F1
#
_cell.length_a   1.000
_cell.length_b   1.000
_cell.length_c   1.000
_cell.angle_alpha   90.00
_cell.angle_beta   90.00
_cell.angle_gamma   90.00
#
_symmetry.space_group_name_H-M   'P 1'
#
loop_
_entity.id
_entity.type
_entity.pdbx_description
1 polymer ?
#
loop_
_entity_poly.entity_id
_entity_poly.type
_entity_poly.pdbx_seq_one_letter_code
_entity_poly.pdbx_strand_id
1 'polypeptide(L)'
;MKPLVIVIHGLDHARAALSAAAELEQGITLMSAPNACAYGGPAWFEHVIALTEAEIPGVLVKSVLDCGSSPGLALGAIRQGAENIRVEVSPKLRHKIADIAKTSDATLFNSPIKALDLNQVADPLQACRDWLAKNISKK
;
A
#
# COMPACT_ATOMS: atom_id res chain seq x y z
N MET A 1 15.50 -0.62 -7.09
CA MET A 1 15.06 0.72 -6.61
C MET A 1 14.19 0.56 -5.36
N LYS A 2 14.32 1.46 -4.39
CA LYS A 2 13.45 1.47 -3.19
C LYS A 2 12.04 1.94 -3.59
N PRO A 3 10.96 1.26 -3.15
CA PRO A 3 9.60 1.68 -3.50
C PRO A 3 9.26 3.03 -2.86
N LEU A 4 8.51 3.86 -3.59
CA LEU A 4 7.92 5.10 -3.10
C LEU A 4 6.57 4.76 -2.48
N VAL A 5 6.57 4.57 -1.16
CA VAL A 5 5.37 4.12 -0.43
C VAL A 5 4.63 5.31 0.18
N ILE A 6 3.32 5.37 -0.03
CA ILE A 6 2.43 6.36 0.57
C ILE A 6 1.32 5.61 1.31
N VAL A 7 1.14 5.91 2.59
CA VAL A 7 0.09 5.33 3.44
C VAL A 7 -1.19 6.16 3.31
N ILE A 8 -2.28 5.49 2.92
CA ILE A 8 -3.59 6.09 2.68
C ILE A 8 -4.61 5.63 3.71
N HIS A 9 -5.53 6.52 4.08
CA HIS A 9 -6.59 6.25 5.07
C HIS A 9 -7.98 6.22 4.46
N GLY A 10 -8.07 6.47 3.15
CA GLY A 10 -9.33 6.52 2.40
C GLY A 10 -9.09 6.92 0.95
N LEU A 11 -10.19 7.07 0.22
CA LEU A 11 -10.19 7.34 -1.22
C LEU A 11 -9.55 8.68 -1.58
N ASP A 12 -9.79 9.74 -0.81
CA ASP A 12 -9.23 11.06 -1.12
C ASP A 12 -7.70 11.10 -0.97
N HIS A 13 -7.15 10.31 -0.03
CA HIS A 13 -5.70 10.13 0.10
C HIS A 13 -5.13 9.37 -1.10
N ALA A 14 -5.83 8.34 -1.59
CA ALA A 14 -5.43 7.58 -2.76
C ALA A 14 -5.40 8.48 -4.02
N ARG A 15 -6.46 9.27 -4.23
CA ARG A 15 -6.55 10.27 -5.31
C ARG A 15 -5.41 11.27 -5.25
N ALA A 16 -5.17 11.86 -4.08
CA ALA A 16 -4.09 12.84 -3.91
C ALA A 16 -2.72 12.24 -4.23
N ALA A 17 -2.44 11.02 -3.74
CA ALA A 17 -1.20 10.32 -4.02
C ALA A 17 -1.04 10.00 -5.51
N LEU A 18 -2.11 9.52 -6.16
CA LEU A 18 -2.06 9.12 -7.55
C LEU A 18 -1.97 10.31 -8.52
N SER A 19 -2.66 11.41 -8.22
CA SER A 19 -2.52 12.68 -8.96
C SER A 19 -1.10 13.22 -8.91
N ALA A 20 -0.49 13.27 -7.72
CA ALA A 20 0.90 13.71 -7.59
C ALA A 20 1.88 12.80 -8.33
N ALA A 21 1.62 11.49 -8.31
CA ALA A 21 2.42 10.50 -9.03
C ALA A 21 2.27 10.63 -10.55
N ALA A 22 1.07 10.92 -11.06
CA ALA A 22 0.81 11.17 -12.47
C ALA A 22 1.56 12.42 -12.97
N GLU A 23 1.50 13.51 -12.21
CA GLU A 23 2.20 14.76 -12.54
C GLU A 23 3.72 14.60 -12.62
N LEU A 24 4.28 13.68 -11.84
CA LEU A 24 5.72 13.40 -11.78
C LEU A 24 6.13 12.15 -12.57
N GLU A 25 5.20 11.57 -13.33
CA GLU A 25 5.39 10.35 -14.14
C GLU A 25 6.07 9.20 -13.38
N GLN A 26 5.70 9.03 -12.11
CA GLN A 26 6.39 8.13 -11.20
C GLN A 26 5.45 7.05 -10.66
N GLY A 27 5.76 5.79 -10.90
CA GLY A 27 5.06 4.68 -10.25
C GLY A 27 5.25 4.69 -8.73
N ILE A 28 4.19 4.40 -7.98
CA ILE A 28 4.13 4.45 -6.52
C ILE A 28 3.56 3.15 -5.92
N THR A 29 3.70 3.00 -4.61
CA THR A 29 3.04 1.95 -3.83
C THR A 29 2.08 2.60 -2.84
N LEU A 30 0.80 2.28 -2.96
CA LEU A 30 -0.22 2.67 -2.00
C LEU A 30 -0.32 1.60 -0.91
N MET A 31 -0.08 2.01 0.32
CA MET A 31 -0.23 1.16 1.50
C MET A 31 -1.48 1.58 2.25
N SER A 32 -2.29 0.63 2.71
CA SER A 32 -3.40 0.97 3.59
C SER A 32 -2.90 1.51 4.93
N ALA A 33 -3.75 2.24 5.63
CA ALA A 33 -3.52 2.62 7.01
C ALA A 33 -3.16 1.41 7.92
N PRO A 34 -2.44 1.64 9.03
CA PRO A 34 -2.06 0.56 9.94
C PRO A 34 -3.26 -0.27 10.39
N ASN A 35 -3.16 -1.59 10.30
CA ASN A 35 -4.21 -2.55 10.65
C ASN A 35 -5.50 -2.46 9.81
N ALA A 36 -5.50 -1.82 8.64
CA ALA A 36 -6.71 -1.67 7.82
C ALA A 36 -7.40 -2.98 7.45
N CYS A 37 -6.67 -4.10 7.35
CA CYS A 37 -7.29 -5.40 7.13
C CYS A 37 -8.28 -5.79 8.24
N ALA A 38 -8.10 -5.30 9.47
CA ALA A 38 -8.96 -5.67 10.60
C ALA A 38 -10.31 -4.96 10.59
N TYR A 39 -10.38 -3.71 10.08
CA TYR A 39 -11.58 -2.89 10.14
C TYR A 39 -12.21 -2.59 8.77
N GLY A 40 -11.40 -2.47 7.71
CA GLY A 40 -11.87 -2.29 6.33
C GLY A 40 -11.91 -3.60 5.56
N GLY A 41 -10.93 -4.47 5.82
CA GLY A 41 -10.77 -5.72 5.10
C GLY A 41 -10.19 -5.56 3.68
N PRO A 42 -9.83 -6.67 3.01
CA PRO A 42 -9.21 -6.64 1.69
C PRO A 42 -10.09 -6.01 0.60
N ALA A 43 -11.37 -6.40 0.55
CA ALA A 43 -12.32 -5.93 -0.47
C ALA A 43 -12.50 -4.40 -0.46
N TRP A 44 -12.53 -3.77 0.72
CA TRP A 44 -12.61 -2.31 0.81
C TRP A 44 -11.37 -1.65 0.19
N PHE A 45 -10.18 -2.16 0.54
CA PHE A 45 -8.94 -1.58 0.06
C PHE A 45 -8.79 -1.77 -1.45
N GLU A 46 -9.10 -2.95 -1.96
CA GLU A 46 -9.15 -3.22 -3.40
C GLU A 46 -10.10 -2.28 -4.14
N HIS A 47 -11.28 -2.00 -3.56
CA HIS A 47 -12.23 -1.05 -4.15
C HIS A 47 -11.67 0.38 -4.20
N VAL A 48 -10.98 0.82 -3.15
CA VAL A 48 -10.30 2.13 -3.13
C VAL A 48 -9.24 2.21 -4.25
N ILE A 49 -8.43 1.17 -4.41
CA ILE A 49 -7.39 1.14 -5.46
C ILE A 49 -8.04 1.16 -6.85
N ALA A 50 -9.00 0.28 -7.10
CA ALA A 50 -9.67 0.17 -8.40
C ALA A 50 -10.38 1.47 -8.81
N LEU A 51 -11.07 2.13 -7.89
CA LEU A 51 -11.68 3.44 -8.15
C LEU A 51 -10.63 4.49 -8.50
N THR A 52 -9.53 4.54 -7.76
CA THR A 52 -8.48 5.55 -7.96
C THR A 52 -7.78 5.35 -9.31
N GLU A 53 -7.45 4.11 -9.69
CA GLU A 53 -6.84 3.79 -10.99
C GLU A 53 -7.77 4.08 -12.16
N ALA A 54 -9.09 3.87 -12.00
CA ALA A 54 -10.08 4.20 -13.02
C ALA A 54 -10.21 5.72 -13.22
N GLU A 55 -10.12 6.51 -12.14
CA GLU A 55 -10.19 7.96 -12.20
C GLU A 55 -8.91 8.61 -12.75
N ILE A 56 -7.74 8.02 -12.47
CA ILE A 56 -6.43 8.56 -12.84
C ILE A 56 -5.60 7.45 -13.50
N PRO A 57 -5.87 7.13 -14.78
CA PRO A 57 -5.17 6.06 -15.49
C PRO A 57 -3.74 6.47 -15.85
N GLY A 58 -2.88 5.47 -16.08
CA GLY A 58 -1.53 5.66 -16.65
C GLY A 58 -0.39 5.71 -15.63
N VAL A 59 -0.69 5.63 -14.32
CA VAL A 59 0.32 5.48 -13.27
C VAL A 59 0.48 4.02 -12.88
N LEU A 60 1.72 3.53 -12.79
CA LEU A 60 1.99 2.20 -12.24
C LEU A 60 1.79 2.20 -10.72
N VAL A 61 0.75 1.53 -10.24
CA VAL A 61 0.43 1.40 -8.82
C VAL A 61 0.70 -0.03 -8.34
N LYS A 62 1.24 -0.14 -7.14
CA LYS A 62 1.19 -1.37 -6.35
C LYS A 62 0.39 -1.12 -5.09
N SER A 63 -0.49 -2.03 -4.72
CA SER A 63 -1.27 -1.96 -3.49
C SER A 63 -0.66 -2.86 -2.41
N VAL A 64 -0.61 -2.39 -1.17
CA VAL A 64 -0.17 -3.20 -0.01
C VAL A 64 -1.18 -3.05 1.13
N LEU A 65 -1.83 -4.16 1.49
CA LEU A 65 -2.77 -4.20 2.61
C LEU A 65 -2.05 -4.49 3.94
N ASP A 66 -2.25 -3.64 4.92
CA ASP A 66 -1.72 -3.77 6.27
C ASP A 66 -2.60 -4.68 7.13
N CYS A 67 -2.07 -5.86 7.46
CA CYS A 67 -2.70 -6.88 8.29
C CYS A 67 -2.30 -6.81 9.77
N GLY A 68 -1.56 -5.78 10.17
CA GLY A 68 -1.08 -5.63 11.54
C GLY A 68 -0.23 -6.81 11.98
N SER A 69 -0.50 -7.31 13.19
CA SER A 69 0.19 -8.46 13.78
C SER A 69 -0.61 -9.76 13.76
N SER A 70 -1.69 -9.84 12.97
CA SER A 70 -2.57 -11.01 12.91
C SER A 70 -2.25 -11.94 11.74
N PRO A 71 -1.71 -13.15 11.98
CA PRO A 71 -1.54 -14.16 10.93
C PRO A 71 -2.86 -14.55 10.27
N GLY A 72 -3.95 -14.59 11.04
CA GLY A 72 -5.27 -14.98 10.54
C GLY A 72 -5.82 -14.00 9.52
N LEU A 73 -5.68 -12.68 9.79
CA LEU A 73 -6.06 -11.64 8.84
C LEU A 73 -5.19 -11.68 7.58
N ALA A 74 -3.88 -11.86 7.73
CA ALA A 74 -2.96 -11.98 6.60
C ALA A 74 -3.33 -13.17 5.68
N LEU A 75 -3.60 -14.33 6.25
CA LEU A 75 -4.04 -15.51 5.48
C LEU A 75 -5.43 -15.32 4.86
N GLY A 76 -6.34 -14.65 5.56
CA GLY A 76 -7.65 -14.28 5.03
C GLY A 76 -7.54 -13.35 3.81
N ALA A 77 -6.67 -12.35 3.89
CA ALA A 77 -6.38 -11.43 2.79
C ALA A 77 -5.79 -12.14 1.57
N ILE A 78 -4.80 -13.02 1.76
CA ILE A 78 -4.22 -13.82 0.67
C ILE A 78 -5.33 -14.63 -0.04
N ARG A 79 -6.21 -15.29 0.71
CA ARG A 79 -7.31 -16.09 0.14
C ARG A 79 -8.33 -15.28 -0.63
N GLN A 80 -8.47 -13.99 -0.32
CA GLN A 80 -9.38 -13.08 -1.01
C GLN A 80 -8.75 -12.47 -2.27
N GLY A 81 -7.46 -12.70 -2.52
CA GLY A 81 -6.76 -12.23 -3.72
C GLY A 81 -5.85 -11.03 -3.50
N ALA A 82 -5.56 -10.64 -2.25
CA ALA A 82 -4.67 -9.51 -1.98
C ALA A 82 -3.24 -9.79 -2.50
N GLU A 83 -2.79 -8.99 -3.47
CA GLU A 83 -1.51 -9.18 -4.15
C GLU A 83 -0.29 -8.94 -3.26
N ASN A 84 -0.33 -7.89 -2.42
CA ASN A 84 0.74 -7.61 -1.47
C ASN A 84 0.16 -7.32 -0.10
N ILE A 85 0.74 -7.98 0.91
CA ILE A 85 0.32 -7.82 2.30
C ILE A 85 1.52 -7.46 3.19
N ARG A 86 1.29 -6.59 4.17
CA ARG A 86 2.22 -6.35 5.28
C ARG A 86 1.67 -7.02 6.52
N VAL A 87 2.49 -7.79 7.22
CA VAL A 87 2.16 -8.37 8.52
C VAL A 87 3.38 -8.41 9.42
N GLU A 88 3.20 -8.02 10.68
CA GLU A 88 4.23 -7.98 11.72
C GLU A 88 4.08 -9.19 12.65
N VAL A 89 4.77 -10.27 12.29
CA VAL A 89 4.78 -11.53 13.04
C VAL A 89 6.21 -12.01 13.21
N SER A 90 6.41 -13.02 14.07
CA SER A 90 7.73 -13.63 14.25
C SER A 90 8.31 -14.14 12.93
N PRO A 91 9.66 -14.16 12.76
CA PRO A 91 10.29 -14.61 11.52
C PRO A 91 9.84 -16.01 11.06
N LYS A 92 9.61 -16.92 12.03
CA LYS A 92 9.10 -18.28 11.77
C LYS A 92 7.69 -18.27 11.17
N LEU A 93 6.79 -17.46 11.71
CA LEU A 93 5.43 -17.33 11.16
C LEU A 93 5.46 -16.63 9.80
N ARG A 94 6.28 -15.58 9.67
CA ARG A 94 6.46 -14.86 8.41
C ARG A 94 6.89 -15.78 7.28
N HIS A 95 7.84 -16.68 7.53
CA HIS A 95 8.29 -17.66 6.54
C HIS A 95 7.15 -18.58 6.08
N LYS A 96 6.35 -19.11 7.03
CA LYS A 96 5.19 -19.94 6.71
C LYS A 96 4.14 -19.19 5.89
N ILE A 97 3.84 -17.95 6.25
CA ILE A 97 2.90 -17.12 5.48
C ILE A 97 3.47 -16.83 4.09
N ALA A 98 4.79 -16.61 3.97
CA ALA A 98 5.45 -16.38 2.68
C ALA A 98 5.30 -17.57 1.74
N ASP A 99 5.45 -18.78 2.25
CA ASP A 99 5.30 -19.99 1.43
C ASP A 99 3.86 -20.17 0.94
N ILE A 100 2.86 -19.84 1.77
CA ILE A 100 1.45 -19.83 1.36
C ILE A 100 1.16 -18.70 0.35
N ALA A 101 1.78 -17.54 0.54
CA ALA A 101 1.60 -16.39 -0.35
C ALA A 101 2.11 -16.72 -1.78
N LYS A 102 3.27 -17.38 -1.90
CA LYS A 102 3.83 -17.81 -3.19
C LYS A 102 2.91 -18.72 -4.00
N THR A 103 2.10 -19.56 -3.33
CA THR A 103 1.14 -20.44 -4.02
C THR A 103 -0.16 -19.74 -4.39
N SER A 104 -0.34 -18.49 -3.98
CA SER A 104 -1.59 -17.73 -4.09
C SER A 104 -1.37 -16.38 -4.80
N ASP A 105 -0.30 -16.26 -5.60
CA ASP A 105 0.13 -15.04 -6.29
C ASP A 105 0.26 -13.79 -5.39
N ALA A 106 0.46 -14.00 -4.09
CA ALA A 106 0.59 -12.94 -3.10
C ALA A 106 2.04 -12.81 -2.63
N THR A 107 2.43 -11.60 -2.25
CA THR A 107 3.77 -11.30 -1.73
C THR A 107 3.69 -10.62 -0.36
N LEU A 108 4.57 -11.03 0.55
CA LEU A 108 4.78 -10.32 1.81
C LEU A 108 5.68 -9.12 1.61
N PHE A 109 5.12 -7.93 1.83
CA PHE A 109 5.86 -6.69 1.79
C PHE A 109 6.77 -6.56 3.03
N ASN A 110 8.03 -6.18 2.82
CA ASN A 110 9.04 -6.12 3.90
C ASN A 110 8.92 -4.82 4.71
N SER A 111 9.17 -4.92 6.02
CA SER A 111 9.38 -3.78 6.94
C SER A 111 10.85 -3.70 7.36
N PRO A 112 11.41 -2.53 7.74
CA PRO A 112 10.75 -1.23 7.88
C PRO A 112 10.57 -0.49 6.56
N ILE A 113 9.47 0.27 6.46
CA ILE A 113 9.06 0.97 5.25
C ILE A 113 9.23 2.46 5.48
N LYS A 114 10.07 3.09 4.66
CA LYS A 114 10.11 4.56 4.62
C LYS A 114 8.95 5.01 3.74
N ALA A 115 7.85 5.40 4.37
CA ALA A 115 6.65 5.88 3.71
C ALA A 115 6.34 7.33 4.07
N LEU A 116 5.56 8.00 3.22
CA LEU A 116 4.79 9.18 3.62
C LEU A 116 3.46 8.68 4.20
N ASP A 117 3.12 9.07 5.43
CA ASP A 117 1.80 8.81 6.00
C ASP A 117 0.93 10.06 5.85
N LEU A 118 -0.24 9.89 5.23
CA LEU A 118 -1.19 10.97 5.00
C LEU A 118 -2.15 11.21 6.18
N ASN A 119 -2.03 10.46 7.27
CA ASN A 119 -2.82 10.71 8.48
C ASN A 119 -2.64 12.17 8.96
N GLN A 120 -3.75 12.87 9.20
CA GLN A 120 -3.76 14.26 9.67
C GLN A 120 -2.98 15.25 8.80
N VAL A 121 -2.70 14.91 7.53
CA VAL A 121 -2.09 15.84 6.59
C VAL A 121 -3.16 16.78 6.06
N ALA A 122 -2.98 18.09 6.25
CA ALA A 122 -3.97 19.09 5.86
C ALA A 122 -4.14 19.21 4.33
N ASP A 123 -3.04 19.08 3.58
CA ASP A 123 -3.04 19.04 2.11
C ASP A 123 -2.31 17.78 1.62
N PRO A 124 -3.04 16.67 1.46
CA PRO A 124 -2.45 15.40 1.03
C PRO A 124 -1.77 15.48 -0.35
N LEU A 125 -2.30 16.29 -1.27
CA LEU A 125 -1.78 16.40 -2.63
C LEU A 125 -0.41 17.08 -2.61
N GLN A 126 -0.31 18.24 -1.96
CA GLN A 126 0.95 18.97 -1.87
C GLN A 126 2.01 18.16 -1.10
N ALA A 127 1.63 17.49 -0.02
CA ALA A 127 2.53 16.61 0.71
C ALA A 127 3.08 15.47 -0.15
N CYS A 128 2.24 14.86 -1.01
CA CYS A 128 2.67 13.84 -1.96
C CYS A 128 3.64 14.40 -2.98
N ARG A 129 3.36 15.56 -3.59
CA ARG A 129 4.26 16.22 -4.55
C ARG A 129 5.64 16.48 -3.95
N ASP A 130 5.69 17.13 -2.79
CA ASP A 130 6.94 17.49 -2.13
C ASP A 130 7.76 16.26 -1.77
N TRP A 131 7.09 15.23 -1.24
CA TRP A 131 7.76 14.00 -0.85
C TRP A 131 8.26 13.21 -2.06
N LEU A 132 7.45 13.07 -3.11
CA LEU A 132 7.85 12.37 -4.34
C LEU A 132 9.02 13.10 -5.00
N ALA A 133 8.92 14.41 -5.25
CA ALA A 133 9.99 15.21 -5.84
C ALA A 133 11.31 15.07 -5.05
N LYS A 134 11.24 15.15 -3.72
CA LYS A 134 12.42 14.99 -2.85
C LYS A 134 13.04 13.60 -2.89
N ASN A 135 12.27 12.54 -3.10
CA ASN A 135 12.80 11.16 -3.14
C ASN A 135 13.14 10.69 -4.56
N ILE A 136 12.61 11.32 -5.61
CA ILE A 136 13.03 11.12 -7.00
C ILE A 136 14.42 11.73 -7.22
N SER A 137 14.65 12.99 -6.82
CA SER A 137 15.95 13.68 -6.99
C SER A 137 17.09 13.11 -6.16
N LYS A 138 16.81 12.12 -5.30
CA LYS A 138 17.79 11.38 -4.49
C LYS A 138 18.12 10.00 -5.04
N LYS A 139 17.49 9.59 -6.15
CA LYS A 139 17.87 8.41 -6.93
C LYS A 139 19.03 8.76 -7.85
#